data_AF-A0A920NCF7-F1
#
_entry.id   AF-A0A920NCF7-F1
#
_cell.length_a   1.000
_cell.length_b   1.000
_cell.length_c   1.000
_cell.angle_alpha   90.00
_cell.angle_beta   90.00
_cell.angle_gamma   90.00
#
_symmetry.space_group_name_H-M   'P 1'
#
loop_
_entity.id
_entity.type
_entity.pdbx_description
1 polymer ?
#
loop_
_entity_poly.entity_id
_entity_poly.type
_entity_poly.pdbx_seq_one_letter_code
_entity_poly.pdbx_strand_id
1 'polypeptide(L)'
;MYYTGPSGDFSRPGRTWYPTAGKTIFPLWGEVSIAYHEGVPGHHFQIGTSVFLENRLSRYQRQLGGTSGYIEGWALMQRDLWENLDFWITLITI
;
A
#
# COMPACT_ATOMS: atom_id res chain seq x y z
N MET A 1 -7.88 -4.26 -5.68
CA MET A 1 -7.81 -2.90 -5.09
C MET A 1 -6.73 -2.12 -5.84
N TYR A 2 -6.58 -0.81 -5.61
CA TYR A 2 -5.41 -0.04 -6.07
C TYR A 2 -5.11 1.15 -5.14
N TYR A 3 -3.85 1.54 -5.04
CA TYR A 3 -3.41 2.64 -4.19
C TYR A 3 -3.22 3.95 -4.95
N THR A 4 -3.58 5.06 -4.28
CA THR A 4 -3.27 6.43 -4.72
C THR A 4 -2.48 7.14 -3.62
N GLY A 5 -1.31 7.65 -3.96
CA GLY A 5 -0.42 8.35 -3.02
C GLY A 5 -0.99 9.66 -2.46
N PRO A 6 -0.51 10.10 -1.28
CA PRO A 6 -0.88 11.38 -0.71
C PRO A 6 -0.42 12.55 -1.60
N SER A 7 -1.01 13.73 -1.41
CA SER A 7 -0.42 14.95 -1.95
C SER A 7 0.89 15.27 -1.23
N GLY A 8 1.75 16.07 -1.87
CA GLY A 8 3.07 16.41 -1.31
C GLY A 8 3.00 17.14 0.03
N ASP A 9 1.95 17.92 0.24
CA ASP A 9 1.62 18.66 1.47
C ASP A 9 0.70 17.88 2.42
N PHE A 10 0.39 16.61 2.11
CA PHE A 10 -0.54 15.75 2.84
C PHE A 10 -1.97 16.27 3.03
N SER A 11 -2.38 17.36 2.39
CA SER A 11 -3.77 17.84 2.41
C SER A 11 -4.75 16.82 1.80
N ARG A 12 -4.26 15.99 0.87
CA ARG A 12 -4.93 14.78 0.39
C ARG A 12 -4.23 13.53 0.94
N PRO A 13 -4.92 12.67 1.70
CA PRO A 13 -4.32 11.44 2.22
C PRO A 13 -4.12 10.41 1.11
N GLY A 14 -3.19 9.48 1.35
CA GLY A 14 -3.08 8.26 0.56
C GLY A 14 -4.33 7.39 0.76
N ARG A 15 -4.85 6.79 -0.31
CA ARG A 15 -6.08 6.00 -0.28
C ARG A 15 -5.94 4.72 -1.09
N THR A 16 -6.43 3.62 -0.51
CA THR A 16 -6.64 2.35 -1.20
C THR A 16 -8.10 2.25 -1.63
N TRP A 17 -8.31 1.89 -2.90
CA TRP A 17 -9.63 1.81 -3.51
C TRP A 17 -10.01 0.37 -3.78
N TYR A 18 -11.21 -0.02 -3.36
CA TYR A 18 -11.81 -1.29 -3.72
C TYR A 18 -12.90 -1.05 -4.78
N PRO A 19 -12.64 -1.33 -6.07
CA PRO A 19 -13.69 -1.28 -7.08
C PRO A 19 -14.64 -2.47 -6.91
N THR A 20 -15.88 -2.21 -6.49
CA THR A 20 -16.88 -3.27 -6.27
C THR A 20 -17.40 -3.84 -7.58
N ALA A 21 -17.44 -3.05 -8.66
CA ALA A 21 -17.95 -3.44 -9.98
C ALA A 21 -19.35 -4.10 -9.91
N GLY A 22 -20.20 -3.64 -8.98
CA GLY A 22 -21.54 -4.18 -8.76
C GLY A 22 -21.61 -5.45 -7.90
N LYS A 23 -20.46 -5.98 -7.43
CA LYS A 23 -20.43 -7.09 -6.47
C LYS A 23 -20.89 -6.62 -5.09
N THR A 24 -21.60 -7.50 -4.40
CA THR A 24 -22.04 -7.33 -3.00
C THR A 24 -21.49 -8.40 -2.07
N ILE A 25 -20.81 -9.41 -2.62
CA ILE A 25 -20.16 -10.50 -1.88
C ILE A 25 -18.68 -10.48 -2.26
N PHE A 26 -17.81 -10.51 -1.24
CA PHE A 26 -16.36 -10.37 -1.42
C PHE A 26 -15.61 -11.51 -0.71
N PRO A 27 -14.71 -12.22 -1.41
CA PRO A 27 -13.91 -13.29 -0.79
C PRO A 27 -12.83 -12.69 0.09
N LEU A 28 -12.89 -12.89 1.42
CA LEU A 28 -11.96 -12.24 2.34
C LEU A 28 -10.49 -12.63 2.13
N TRP A 29 -10.21 -13.91 1.88
CA TRP A 29 -8.83 -14.42 1.88
C TRP A 29 -7.90 -13.72 0.88
N GLY A 30 -8.32 -13.62 -0.39
CA GLY A 30 -7.52 -12.94 -1.41
C GLY A 30 -7.48 -11.43 -1.23
N GLU A 31 -8.54 -10.84 -0.71
CA GLU A 31 -8.64 -9.38 -0.54
C GLU A 31 -7.75 -8.88 0.60
N VAL A 32 -7.57 -9.65 1.66
CA VAL A 32 -6.64 -9.29 2.75
C VAL A 32 -5.20 -9.21 2.22
N SER A 33 -4.77 -10.17 1.40
CA SER A 33 -3.43 -10.15 0.80
C SER A 33 -3.22 -8.91 -0.08
N ILE A 34 -4.21 -8.55 -0.90
CA ILE A 34 -4.18 -7.35 -1.74
C ILE A 34 -4.22 -6.07 -0.86
N ALA A 35 -4.97 -6.07 0.23
CA ALA A 35 -5.03 -4.94 1.16
C ALA A 35 -3.66 -4.66 1.80
N TYR A 36 -2.89 -5.69 2.14
CA TYR A 36 -1.51 -5.51 2.63
C TYR A 36 -0.56 -4.98 1.56
N HIS A 37 -0.71 -5.47 0.32
CA HIS A 37 0.08 -5.02 -0.83
C HIS A 37 -0.16 -3.54 -1.16
N GLU A 38 -1.42 -3.12 -1.27
CA GLU A 38 -1.80 -1.76 -1.63
C GLU A 38 -1.78 -0.78 -0.44
N GLY A 39 -1.95 -1.31 0.77
CA GLY A 39 -2.09 -0.55 1.99
C GLY A 39 -0.80 -0.53 2.82
N VAL A 40 -0.96 -0.78 4.11
CA VAL A 40 0.14 -0.90 5.08
C VAL A 40 0.35 -2.38 5.35
N PRO A 41 1.59 -2.92 5.27
CA PRO A 41 2.87 -2.21 5.11
C PRO A 41 3.38 -2.05 3.67
N GLY A 42 2.55 -2.30 2.65
CA GLY A 42 2.92 -2.17 1.23
C GLY A 42 2.98 -0.74 0.69
N HIS A 43 2.31 -0.47 -0.43
CA HIS A 43 2.44 0.79 -1.18
C HIS A 43 2.13 2.03 -0.35
N HIS A 44 1.12 2.00 0.53
CA HIS A 44 0.79 3.14 1.38
C HIS A 44 1.98 3.55 2.23
N PHE A 45 2.62 2.57 2.88
CA PHE A 45 3.74 2.81 3.76
C PHE A 45 4.97 3.29 2.98
N GLN A 46 5.31 2.63 1.87
CA GLN A 46 6.45 2.98 1.04
C GLN A 46 6.35 4.39 0.44
N ILE A 47 5.26 4.65 -0.29
CA ILE A 47 5.08 5.89 -1.04
C ILE A 47 4.81 7.04 -0.07
N GLY A 48 4.01 6.81 0.97
CA GLY A 48 3.76 7.80 2.03
C GLY A 48 5.05 8.23 2.72
N THR A 49 5.94 7.28 3.03
CA THR A 49 7.25 7.57 3.62
C THR A 49 8.14 8.37 2.66
N SER A 50 8.15 8.02 1.37
CA SER A 50 8.88 8.80 0.36
C SER A 50 8.40 10.25 0.32
N VAL A 51 7.09 10.49 0.35
CA VAL A 51 6.52 11.85 0.39
C VAL A 51 6.87 12.58 1.68
N PHE A 52 6.79 11.90 2.83
CA PHE A 52 7.13 12.44 4.16
C PHE A 52 8.58 12.91 4.25
N LEU A 53 9.51 12.23 3.57
CA LEU A 53 10.93 12.55 3.56
C LEU A 53 11.30 13.71 2.61
N GLU A 54 10.42 14.70 2.43
CA GLU A 54 10.65 15.82 1.51
C GLU A 54 11.90 16.66 1.80
N ASN A 55 12.30 16.74 3.06
CA ASN A 55 13.53 17.43 3.49
C ASN A 55 14.82 16.66 3.13
N ARG A 56 14.70 15.40 2.69
CA ARG A 56 15.83 14.52 2.36
C ARG A 56 15.83 14.04 0.91
N LEU A 57 14.66 14.05 0.27
CA LEU A 57 14.46 13.54 -1.08
C LEU A 57 14.01 14.65 -2.02
N SER A 58 14.66 14.72 -3.18
CA SER A 58 14.25 15.61 -4.26
C SER A 58 12.83 15.32 -4.71
N ARG A 59 12.18 16.32 -5.31
CA ARG A 59 10.84 16.13 -5.91
C ARG A 59 10.84 15.00 -6.94
N TYR A 60 11.92 14.85 -7.71
CA TYR A 60 12.08 13.76 -8.67
C TYR A 60 12.02 12.40 -7.96
N GLN A 61 12.84 12.17 -6.93
CA GLN A 61 12.86 10.89 -6.20
C GLN A 61 11.50 10.54 -5.60
N ARG A 62 10.72 11.55 -5.17
CA ARG A 62 9.41 11.33 -4.54
C ARG A 62 8.25 11.14 -5.52
N GLN A 63 8.35 11.65 -6.76
CA GLN A 63 7.19 11.73 -7.67
C GLN A 63 7.40 11.05 -9.02
N LEU A 64 8.64 10.94 -9.49
CA LEU A 64 8.95 10.51 -10.87
C LEU A 64 10.00 9.40 -10.95
N GLY A 65 10.90 9.31 -9.97
CA GLY A 65 12.05 8.41 -9.99
C GLY A 65 11.76 6.97 -9.55
N GLY A 66 10.49 6.61 -9.37
CA GLY A 66 10.11 5.25 -8.98
C GLY A 66 10.26 4.26 -10.14
N THR A 67 10.77 3.07 -9.85
CA THR A 67 10.80 1.95 -10.81
C THR A 67 9.82 0.88 -10.38
N SER A 68 9.22 0.18 -11.36
CA SER A 68 8.27 -0.91 -11.06
C SER A 68 8.88 -1.97 -10.15
N GLY A 69 10.12 -2.41 -10.42
CA GLY A 69 10.78 -3.40 -9.57
C GLY A 69 10.95 -2.97 -8.11
N TYR A 70 11.25 -1.68 -7.87
CA TYR A 70 11.36 -1.15 -6.51
C TYR A 70 10.00 -1.02 -5.81
N ILE A 71 8.98 -0.56 -6.53
CA ILE A 71 7.63 -0.31 -5.97
C ILE A 71 6.90 -1.64 -5.71
N GLU A 72 6.81 -2.49 -6.73
CA GLU A 72 6.12 -3.77 -6.66
C GLU A 72 6.89 -4.77 -5.79
N GLY A 73 8.21 -4.79 -5.92
CA GLY A 73 9.07 -5.68 -5.13
C GLY A 73 8.97 -5.42 -3.64
N TRP A 74 8.87 -4.15 -3.22
CA TRP A 74 8.62 -3.79 -1.82
C TRP A 74 7.28 -4.35 -1.34
N ALA A 75 6.20 -4.10 -2.08
CA ALA A 75 4.86 -4.52 -1.68
C ALA A 75 4.72 -6.05 -1.61
N LEU A 76 5.37 -6.79 -2.51
CA LEU A 76 5.44 -8.25 -2.48
C LEU A 76 6.27 -8.76 -1.29
N MET A 77 7.46 -8.20 -1.05
CA MET A 77 8.30 -8.57 0.10
C MET A 77 7.57 -8.34 1.43
N GLN A 78 6.90 -7.20 1.56
CA GLN A 78 6.17 -6.85 2.78
C GLN A 78 4.94 -7.71 3.00
N ARG A 79 4.22 -8.07 1.92
CA ARG A 79 3.17 -9.09 1.98
C ARG A 79 3.77 -10.37 2.55
N ASP A 80 4.75 -10.96 1.88
CA ASP A 80 5.33 -12.26 2.25
C ASP A 80 5.87 -12.26 3.69
N LEU A 81 6.53 -11.18 4.12
CA LEU A 81 6.97 -11.01 5.50
C LEU A 81 5.79 -11.04 6.48
N TRP A 82 4.71 -10.33 6.19
CA TRP A 82 3.53 -10.29 7.02
C TRP A 82 2.80 -11.63 7.07
N GLU A 83 2.81 -12.38 5.95
CA GLU A 83 2.27 -13.73 5.91
C GLU A 83 3.05 -14.69 6.81
N ASN A 84 4.38 -14.56 6.85
CA ASN A 84 5.28 -15.40 7.65
C ASN A 84 5.31 -15.02 9.15
N LEU A 85 4.80 -13.85 9.53
CA LEU A 85 4.72 -13.38 10.92
C LEU A 85 3.37 -13.72 11.59
N ASP A 86 2.56 -14.60 10.99
CA ASP A 86 1.25 -15.05 11.49
C ASP A 86 0.22 -13.93 11.74
N PHE A 87 0.41 -12.73 11.19
CA PHE A 87 -0.49 -11.59 11.39
C PHE A 87 -1.86 -11.72 10.70
N TRP A 88 -2.10 -12.83 9.98
CA TRP A 88 -3.40 -13.17 9.38
C TRP A 88 -4.55 -13.26 10.39
N ILE A 89 -4.25 -13.62 11.64
CA ILE A 89 -5.25 -14.04 12.63
C ILE A 89 -5.89 -12.87 13.40
N THR A 90 -5.25 -11.70 13.45
CA THR A 90 -5.66 -10.63 14.38
C THR A 90 -6.80 -9.71 13.90
N LEU A 91 -7.20 -9.77 12.62
CA LEU A 91 -8.21 -8.86 12.06
C LEU A 91 -9.51 -9.55 11.59
N ILE A 92 -9.58 -10.88 11.60
CA ILE A 92 -10.82 -11.63 11.28
C ILE A 92 -11.72 -11.77 12.53
N THR A 93 -11.23 -11.39 13.71
CA THR A 93 -11.92 -11.54 15.01
C THR A 93 -12.42 -10.24 15.65
N ILE A 94 -12.49 -9.13 14.91
CA ILE A 94 -13.04 -7.86 15.39
C ILE A 94 -14.22 -7.42 14.53
#